data_AF-A0A0S4IT44-F1
#
_entry.id   AF-A0A0S4IT44-F1
#
_cell.length_a   1.000
_cell.length_b   1.000
_cell.length_c   1.000
_cell.angle_alpha   90.00
_cell.angle_beta   90.00
_cell.angle_gamma   90.00
#
_symmetry.space_group_name_H-M   'P 1'
#
loop_
_entity.id
_entity.type
_entity.pdbx_description
1 polymer ?
#
loop_
_entity_poly.entity_id
_entity_poly.type
_entity_poly.pdbx_seq_one_letter_code
_entity_poly.pdbx_strand_id
1 'polypeptide(L)'
;MADLKLANVNGTLNFSPSLQAMESHRVVAALEKAIERLQLLTLLNYEAAADATALNNTSANGGSTTRGDGKDKTKNGSTQGGPAGGEDKGVGSLLDEQKRLEARYEQLLVATKKVHHNPLDPALDALCFAHVENSERKAHVDELARISTKLKEQSKMLCRQLKENPNDADNWKKITTERSELIVLLSACVREITSSAAANFDASANDPSAAAATYELYAKKVLDEQSAQIWADDLVKKEKEINQNVKQLQSEVKMERQNKERELEECHKKLTELKTELRLLKREVKERSEKMRAETEAAAEGQQRKALDVQRFVRKDISSLRDQMHNEQQVHQDFMSHVNERSKALDEVAAHWDHKNQVEIKKVEGRKVDVEQNRKETADKLKDKSEARILALEEHRLRVEEKRIEESEKTSRETRANDEYGAATKLEAALKGLFTRLALVSLKKKAGKKKR
;
A
#
# COMPACT_ATOMS: atom_id res chain seq x y z
N MET A 1 -38.38 -57.69 -55.18
CA MET A 1 -39.33 -58.18 -56.18
C MET A 1 -38.59 -59.13 -57.13
N ALA A 2 -38.54 -60.40 -56.77
CA ALA A 2 -38.12 -61.48 -57.65
C ALA A 2 -39.13 -62.61 -57.44
N ASP A 3 -39.93 -62.88 -58.47
CA ASP A 3 -40.96 -63.92 -58.49
C ASP A 3 -40.31 -65.31 -58.44
N LEU A 4 -40.37 -65.93 -57.26
CA LEU A 4 -40.12 -67.36 -57.11
C LEU A 4 -41.43 -68.11 -57.31
N LYS A 5 -41.63 -68.58 -58.55
CA LYS A 5 -42.62 -69.60 -58.91
C LYS A 5 -42.38 -70.84 -58.05
N LEU A 6 -43.19 -71.03 -57.01
CA LEU A 6 -43.37 -72.33 -56.37
C LEU A 6 -44.04 -73.27 -57.37
N ALA A 7 -43.25 -74.20 -57.90
CA ALA A 7 -43.76 -75.34 -58.64
C ALA A 7 -44.59 -76.21 -57.67
N ASN A 8 -45.91 -76.21 -57.88
CA ASN A 8 -46.85 -77.04 -57.15
C ASN A 8 -46.72 -78.49 -57.62
N VAL A 9 -45.79 -79.23 -56.99
CA VAL A 9 -45.65 -80.68 -57.17
C VAL A 9 -46.57 -81.36 -56.15
N ASN A 10 -47.88 -81.31 -56.38
CA ASN A 10 -48.86 -82.15 -55.68
C ASN A 10 -48.89 -83.54 -56.32
N GLY A 11 -47.74 -84.22 -56.32
CA GLY A 11 -47.68 -85.66 -56.53
C GLY A 11 -48.08 -86.34 -55.24
N THR A 12 -49.38 -86.57 -55.02
CA THR A 12 -49.86 -87.50 -54.00
C THR A 12 -49.39 -88.90 -54.37
N LEU A 13 -48.17 -89.23 -53.93
CA LEU A 13 -47.67 -90.59 -53.91
C LEU A 13 -48.52 -91.34 -52.87
N ASN A 14 -49.56 -92.03 -53.35
CA ASN A 14 -50.30 -93.01 -52.56
C ASN A 14 -49.37 -94.21 -52.28
N PHE A 15 -48.50 -94.03 -51.29
CA PHE A 15 -47.80 -95.15 -50.70
C PHE A 15 -48.82 -96.04 -50.00
N SER A 16 -48.67 -97.36 -50.15
CA SER A 16 -49.45 -98.32 -49.38
C SER A 16 -49.38 -97.94 -47.89
N PRO A 17 -50.48 -97.96 -47.13
CA PRO A 17 -50.49 -97.66 -45.69
C PRO A 17 -49.44 -98.46 -44.92
N SER A 18 -49.14 -99.69 -45.37
CA SER A 18 -48.07 -100.53 -44.82
C SER A 18 -46.66 -99.99 -45.10
N LEU A 19 -46.44 -99.37 -46.26
CA LEU A 19 -45.16 -98.76 -46.62
C LEU A 19 -44.93 -97.48 -45.81
N GLN A 20 -45.99 -96.68 -45.64
CA GLN A 20 -45.96 -95.43 -44.88
C GLN A 20 -45.72 -95.68 -43.37
N ALA A 21 -46.28 -96.75 -42.82
CA ALA A 21 -46.00 -97.20 -41.46
C ALA A 21 -44.55 -97.68 -41.28
N MET A 22 -44.02 -98.47 -42.23
CA MET A 22 -42.61 -98.92 -42.19
C MET A 22 -41.62 -97.76 -42.33
N GLU A 23 -41.90 -96.79 -43.18
CA GLU A 23 -41.07 -95.58 -43.33
C GLU A 23 -41.12 -94.72 -42.06
N SER A 24 -42.31 -94.54 -41.47
CA SER A 24 -42.47 -93.83 -40.19
C SER A 24 -41.67 -94.50 -39.06
N HIS A 25 -41.73 -95.84 -38.96
CA HIS A 25 -40.92 -96.59 -37.98
C HIS A 25 -39.41 -96.46 -38.22
N ARG A 26 -38.96 -96.45 -39.49
CA ARG A 26 -37.54 -96.22 -39.83
C ARG A 26 -37.07 -94.82 -39.45
N VAL A 27 -37.90 -93.80 -39.67
CA VAL A 27 -37.62 -92.42 -39.28
C VAL A 27 -37.56 -92.29 -37.76
N VAL A 28 -38.53 -92.87 -37.03
CA VAL A 28 -38.52 -92.90 -35.56
C VAL A 28 -37.25 -93.56 -35.02
N ALA A 29 -36.89 -94.75 -35.52
CA ALA A 29 -35.68 -95.44 -35.08
C ALA A 29 -34.39 -94.65 -35.38
N ALA A 30 -34.34 -93.93 -36.50
CA ALA A 30 -33.20 -93.06 -36.83
C ALA A 30 -33.10 -91.85 -35.89
N LEU A 31 -34.24 -91.26 -35.52
CA LEU A 31 -34.31 -90.13 -34.59
C LEU A 31 -33.96 -90.53 -33.16
N GLU A 32 -34.46 -91.68 -32.67
CA GLU A 32 -34.10 -92.24 -31.37
C GLU A 32 -32.59 -92.48 -31.26
N LYS A 33 -31.99 -93.07 -32.30
CA LYS A 33 -30.54 -93.27 -32.36
C LYS A 33 -29.73 -91.96 -32.37
N ALA A 34 -30.27 -90.90 -32.97
CA ALA A 34 -29.65 -89.58 -32.94
C ALA A 34 -29.73 -88.95 -31.53
N ILE A 35 -30.86 -89.12 -30.84
CA ILE A 35 -31.04 -88.68 -29.45
C ILE A 35 -30.03 -89.38 -28.53
N GLU A 36 -29.90 -90.71 -28.63
CA GLU A 36 -28.93 -91.49 -27.84
C GLU A 36 -27.49 -91.00 -28.06
N ARG A 37 -27.12 -90.72 -29.32
CA ARG A 37 -25.78 -90.21 -29.64
C ARG A 37 -25.52 -88.82 -29.06
N LEU A 38 -26.53 -87.95 -29.04
CA LEU A 38 -26.42 -86.61 -28.45
C LEU A 38 -26.35 -86.67 -26.91
N GLN A 39 -27.08 -87.58 -26.29
CA GLN A 39 -27.00 -87.84 -24.85
C GLN A 39 -25.59 -88.34 -24.47
N LEU A 40 -25.02 -89.28 -25.23
CA LEU A 40 -23.65 -89.75 -25.02
C LEU A 40 -22.61 -88.65 -25.15
N LEU A 41 -22.73 -87.78 -26.16
CA LEU A 41 -21.83 -86.63 -26.33
C LEU A 41 -21.96 -85.60 -25.20
N THR A 42 -23.13 -85.52 -24.57
CA THR A 42 -23.37 -84.64 -23.41
C THR A 42 -22.68 -85.20 -22.16
N LEU A 43 -22.68 -86.53 -21.99
CA LEU A 43 -21.99 -87.20 -20.88
C LEU A 43 -20.46 -87.11 -21.01
N LEU A 44 -19.90 -87.34 -22.21
CA LEU A 44 -18.45 -87.24 -22.46
C LEU A 44 -17.89 -85.83 -22.21
N ASN A 45 -18.69 -84.79 -22.47
CA ASN A 45 -18.29 -83.41 -22.19
C ASN A 45 -18.28 -83.07 -20.69
N TYR A 46 -19.11 -83.75 -19.88
CA TYR A 46 -19.16 -83.54 -18.44
C TYR A 46 -17.91 -84.10 -17.75
N GLU A 47 -17.37 -85.24 -18.21
CA GLU A 47 -16.10 -85.79 -17.71
C GLU A 47 -14.90 -84.90 -18.06
N ALA A 48 -14.83 -84.38 -19.29
CA ALA A 48 -13.75 -83.48 -19.69
C ALA A 48 -13.72 -82.14 -18.90
N ALA A 49 -14.89 -81.64 -18.48
CA ALA A 49 -14.99 -80.43 -17.67
C ALA A 49 -14.66 -80.66 -16.18
N ALA A 50 -14.92 -81.87 -15.65
CA ALA A 50 -14.60 -82.25 -14.28
C ALA A 50 -13.09 -82.40 -14.05
N ASP A 51 -12.36 -82.95 -15.02
CA ASP A 51 -10.89 -83.09 -14.94
C ASP A 51 -10.15 -81.74 -14.96
N ALA A 52 -10.71 -80.74 -15.66
CA ALA A 52 -10.14 -79.39 -15.71
C ALA A 52 -10.26 -78.62 -14.36
N THR A 53 -11.24 -78.98 -13.52
CA THR A 53 -11.45 -78.33 -12.21
C THR A 53 -10.64 -78.98 -11.08
N ALA A 54 -10.29 -80.27 -11.18
CA ALA A 54 -9.51 -80.98 -10.16
C ALA A 54 -8.04 -80.49 -10.06
N LEU A 55 -7.45 -80.00 -11.16
CA LEU A 55 -6.09 -79.45 -11.19
C LEU A 55 -5.93 -78.05 -10.55
N ASN A 56 -7.03 -77.39 -10.15
CA ASN A 56 -7.01 -76.00 -9.69
C ASN A 56 -6.84 -75.82 -8.17
N ASN A 57 -6.88 -76.91 -7.37
CA ASN A 57 -6.93 -76.83 -5.90
C ASN A 57 -5.60 -77.11 -5.15
N THR A 58 -4.47 -77.32 -5.83
CA THR A 58 -3.20 -77.74 -5.18
C THR A 58 -2.14 -76.65 -4.97
N SER A 59 -2.42 -75.36 -5.19
CA SER A 59 -1.39 -74.32 -5.02
C SER A 59 -1.92 -73.05 -4.35
N ALA A 60 -2.16 -73.12 -3.04
CA ALA A 60 -2.28 -71.94 -2.17
C ALA A 60 -2.16 -72.32 -0.69
N ASN A 61 -0.97 -72.73 -0.24
CA ASN A 61 -0.67 -72.68 1.19
C ASN A 61 0.81 -72.35 1.42
N GLY A 62 1.07 -71.08 1.74
CA GLY A 62 2.41 -70.53 1.91
C GLY A 62 2.39 -69.21 2.69
N GLY A 63 2.19 -69.34 4.01
CA GLY A 63 2.79 -68.55 5.09
C GLY A 63 2.82 -67.01 5.04
N SER A 64 2.22 -66.38 6.06
CA SER A 64 2.85 -65.22 6.71
C SER A 64 2.30 -65.00 8.11
N THR A 65 3.14 -65.27 9.10
CA THR A 65 3.00 -64.89 10.50
C THR A 65 4.03 -63.82 10.83
N THR A 66 3.60 -62.60 11.16
CA THR A 66 4.28 -61.77 12.17
C THR A 66 3.29 -60.81 12.82
N ARG A 67 3.14 -60.97 14.14
CA ARG A 67 2.59 -60.01 15.11
C ARG A 67 3.55 -58.83 15.25
N GLY A 68 2.99 -57.63 15.36
CA GLY A 68 3.68 -56.41 15.80
C GLY A 68 2.65 -55.41 16.32
N ASP A 69 2.70 -55.19 17.62
CA ASP A 69 1.78 -54.42 18.47
C ASP A 69 2.16 -52.93 18.51
N GLY A 70 1.19 -52.04 18.78
CA GLY A 70 1.45 -50.73 19.39
C GLY A 70 1.22 -49.45 18.57
N LYS A 71 0.20 -48.67 19.00
CA LYS A 71 0.06 -47.18 19.07
C LYS A 71 0.66 -46.32 17.94
N ASP A 72 -0.04 -45.38 17.31
CA ASP A 72 -0.51 -44.15 17.93
C ASP A 72 -1.25 -43.28 16.89
N LYS A 73 -1.96 -42.27 17.41
CA LYS A 73 -2.75 -41.26 16.67
C LYS A 73 -1.97 -40.57 15.54
N THR A 74 -2.57 -40.46 14.35
CA THR A 74 -2.96 -39.15 13.77
C THR A 74 -3.77 -39.30 12.48
N LYS A 75 -4.85 -38.54 12.43
CA LYS A 75 -5.79 -38.39 11.33
C LYS A 75 -5.15 -37.45 10.31
N ASN A 76 -4.81 -37.92 9.13
CA ASN A 76 -4.65 -37.11 7.92
C ASN A 76 -4.93 -37.98 6.70
N GLY A 77 -6.10 -37.76 6.09
CA GLY A 77 -6.52 -38.45 4.87
C GLY A 77 -5.76 -37.91 3.68
N SER A 78 -4.78 -38.67 3.19
CA SER A 78 -4.36 -38.63 1.79
C SER A 78 -4.84 -39.91 1.11
N THR A 79 -5.88 -39.79 0.30
CA THR A 79 -6.43 -40.89 -0.50
C THR A 79 -5.43 -41.20 -1.61
N GLN A 80 -4.56 -42.18 -1.35
CA GLN A 80 -3.70 -42.81 -2.34
C GLN A 80 -4.36 -44.13 -2.77
N GLY A 81 -4.48 -44.35 -4.08
CA GLY A 81 -4.45 -45.70 -4.65
C GLY A 81 -5.79 -46.41 -4.86
N GLY A 82 -6.38 -46.19 -6.03
CA GLY A 82 -7.06 -47.25 -6.76
C GLY A 82 -6.75 -47.08 -8.25
N PRO A 83 -6.07 -48.02 -8.93
CA PRO A 83 -5.93 -47.96 -10.38
C PRO A 83 -7.30 -48.30 -10.98
N ALA A 84 -8.15 -47.28 -11.10
CA ALA A 84 -9.36 -47.32 -11.89
C ALA A 84 -8.94 -47.26 -13.36
N GLY A 85 -8.83 -48.43 -14.00
CA GLY A 85 -8.43 -48.51 -15.40
C GLY A 85 -7.81 -49.86 -15.77
N GLY A 86 -8.42 -50.96 -15.33
CA GLY A 86 -8.19 -52.24 -15.97
C GLY A 86 -8.87 -52.22 -17.34
N GLU A 87 -8.26 -51.55 -18.31
CA GLU A 87 -8.58 -51.79 -19.72
C GLU A 87 -8.42 -53.29 -19.93
N ASP A 88 -9.49 -53.94 -20.39
CA ASP A 88 -9.51 -55.35 -20.73
C ASP A 88 -8.66 -55.53 -22.00
N LYS A 89 -7.34 -55.51 -21.79
CA LYS A 89 -6.32 -55.62 -22.82
C LYS A 89 -6.37 -57.06 -23.29
N GLY A 90 -6.93 -57.27 -24.48
CA GLY A 90 -6.95 -58.59 -25.10
C GLY A 90 -5.53 -59.17 -25.18
N VAL A 91 -5.41 -60.50 -25.13
CA VAL A 91 -4.14 -61.26 -25.09
C VAL A 91 -3.11 -60.74 -26.11
N GLY A 92 -3.54 -60.34 -27.31
CA GLY A 92 -2.66 -59.76 -28.33
C GLY A 92 -1.98 -58.45 -27.90
N SER A 93 -2.72 -57.54 -27.24
CA SER A 93 -2.16 -56.28 -26.74
C SER A 93 -1.23 -56.46 -25.54
N LEU A 94 -1.46 -57.48 -24.70
CA LEU A 94 -0.53 -57.85 -23.62
C LEU A 94 0.79 -58.41 -24.19
N LEU A 95 0.72 -59.22 -25.25
CA LEU A 95 1.91 -59.75 -25.93
C LEU A 95 2.73 -58.64 -26.60
N ASP A 96 2.09 -57.67 -27.23
CA ASP A 96 2.78 -56.55 -27.86
C ASP A 96 3.45 -55.63 -26.82
N GLU A 97 2.77 -55.36 -25.69
CA GLU A 97 3.37 -54.60 -24.59
C GLU A 97 4.51 -55.37 -23.92
N GLN A 98 4.40 -56.69 -23.77
CA GLN A 98 5.47 -57.53 -23.25
C GLN A 98 6.71 -57.48 -24.16
N LYS A 99 6.56 -57.65 -25.47
CA LYS A 99 7.66 -57.53 -26.45
C LYS A 99 8.31 -56.14 -26.41
N ARG A 100 7.50 -55.10 -26.26
CA ARG A 100 7.99 -53.71 -26.14
C ARG A 100 8.82 -53.52 -24.88
N LEU A 101 8.38 -54.07 -23.75
CA LEU A 101 9.12 -54.02 -22.48
C LEU A 101 10.40 -54.85 -22.53
N GLU A 102 10.39 -56.02 -23.17
CA GLU A 102 11.57 -56.86 -23.41
C GLU A 102 12.61 -56.13 -24.25
N ALA A 103 12.20 -55.53 -25.38
CA ALA A 103 13.09 -54.75 -26.24
C ALA A 103 13.72 -53.55 -25.50
N ARG A 104 12.93 -52.85 -24.66
CA ARG A 104 13.44 -51.73 -23.87
C ARG A 104 14.35 -52.18 -22.73
N TYR A 105 14.06 -53.33 -22.13
CA TYR A 105 14.91 -53.95 -21.11
C TYR A 105 16.27 -54.32 -21.71
N GLU A 106 16.30 -54.95 -22.89
CA GLU A 106 17.53 -55.28 -23.61
C GLU A 106 18.35 -54.05 -23.98
N GLN A 107 17.70 -52.98 -24.48
CA GLN A 107 18.37 -51.72 -24.80
C GLN A 107 19.07 -51.11 -23.58
N LEU A 108 18.41 -51.09 -22.42
CA LEU A 108 19.01 -50.61 -21.18
C LEU A 108 20.14 -51.52 -20.69
N LEU A 109 20.03 -52.83 -20.92
CA LEU A 109 21.07 -53.81 -20.58
C LEU A 109 22.33 -53.63 -21.44
N VAL A 110 22.16 -53.27 -22.72
CA VAL A 110 23.28 -52.94 -23.63
C VAL A 110 23.90 -51.59 -23.23
N ALA A 111 23.09 -50.58 -22.91
CA ALA A 111 23.56 -49.26 -22.50
C ALA A 111 24.34 -49.29 -21.16
N THR A 112 23.99 -50.19 -20.26
CA THR A 112 24.69 -50.40 -18.98
C THR A 112 25.97 -51.23 -19.13
N LYS A 113 26.18 -51.88 -20.28
CA LYS A 113 27.31 -52.78 -20.58
C LYS A 113 28.62 -52.06 -20.99
N LYS A 114 28.99 -50.99 -20.29
CA LYS A 114 30.39 -50.51 -20.21
C LYS A 114 31.00 -50.84 -18.85
N VAL A 115 31.01 -52.12 -18.47
CA VAL A 115 32.00 -52.70 -17.53
C VAL A 115 32.18 -54.16 -17.93
N HIS A 116 33.41 -54.53 -18.27
CA HIS A 116 33.81 -55.91 -18.53
C HIS A 116 33.76 -56.68 -17.19
N HIS A 117 32.73 -57.51 -16.97
CA HIS A 117 32.67 -58.37 -15.79
C HIS A 117 33.56 -59.60 -16.04
N ASN A 118 34.60 -59.77 -15.21
CA ASN A 118 35.38 -61.01 -15.16
C ASN A 118 34.53 -62.09 -14.47
N PRO A 119 34.24 -63.24 -15.09
CA PRO A 119 33.31 -64.25 -14.57
C PRO A 119 33.83 -65.10 -13.39
N LEU A 120 34.96 -64.74 -12.77
CA LEU A 120 35.61 -65.52 -11.71
C LEU A 120 35.74 -64.81 -10.36
N ASP A 121 35.16 -63.63 -10.18
CA ASP A 121 35.23 -62.88 -8.91
C ASP A 121 33.83 -62.50 -8.40
N PRO A 122 33.31 -63.12 -7.30
CA PRO A 122 31.96 -62.87 -6.80
C PRO A 122 31.85 -61.65 -5.87
N ALA A 123 32.93 -60.89 -5.64
CA ALA A 123 32.90 -59.68 -4.85
C ALA A 123 33.09 -58.45 -5.74
N LEU A 124 32.01 -57.67 -5.93
CA LEU A 124 32.09 -56.35 -6.55
C LEU A 124 32.95 -55.43 -5.68
N ASP A 125 34.10 -55.00 -6.21
CA ASP A 125 34.98 -54.04 -5.55
C ASP A 125 34.26 -52.68 -5.43
N ALA A 126 33.98 -52.28 -4.19
CA ALA A 126 33.24 -51.06 -3.84
C ALA A 126 33.98 -49.78 -4.28
N LEU A 127 35.25 -49.89 -4.70
CA LEU A 127 36.06 -48.77 -5.15
C LEU A 127 35.97 -48.47 -6.65
N CYS A 128 35.28 -49.28 -7.45
CA CYS A 128 35.07 -49.01 -8.88
C CYS A 128 34.02 -47.93 -9.20
N PHE A 129 33.30 -47.40 -8.18
CA PHE A 129 32.21 -46.43 -8.35
C PHE A 129 32.54 -45.01 -7.89
N ALA A 130 33.78 -44.73 -7.52
CA ALA A 130 34.10 -43.45 -6.91
C ALA A 130 34.05 -42.27 -7.91
N HIS A 131 34.46 -42.41 -9.18
CA HIS A 131 34.80 -41.23 -10.01
C HIS A 131 34.29 -41.23 -11.47
N VAL A 132 33.09 -41.74 -11.74
CA VAL A 132 32.42 -41.48 -13.04
C VAL A 132 30.96 -41.11 -12.80
N GLU A 133 30.54 -39.97 -13.34
CA GLU A 133 29.22 -39.34 -13.34
C GLU A 133 28.03 -40.32 -13.19
N ASN A 134 27.66 -40.59 -11.94
CA ASN A 134 26.85 -41.75 -11.56
C ASN A 134 25.33 -41.50 -11.57
N SER A 135 24.87 -40.31 -11.99
CA SER A 135 23.44 -39.98 -12.05
C SER A 135 22.74 -40.75 -13.18
N GLU A 136 23.35 -40.81 -14.37
CA GLU A 136 22.76 -41.49 -15.53
C GLU A 136 22.76 -43.00 -15.35
N ARG A 137 23.84 -43.57 -14.81
CA ARG A 137 23.91 -45.00 -14.50
C ARG A 137 22.89 -45.40 -13.44
N LYS A 138 22.74 -44.60 -12.38
CA LYS A 138 21.69 -44.83 -11.37
C LYS A 138 20.30 -44.75 -11.99
N ALA A 139 20.05 -43.79 -12.87
CA ALA A 139 18.78 -43.68 -13.60
C ALA A 139 18.51 -44.90 -14.50
N HIS A 140 19.53 -45.45 -15.18
CA HIS A 140 19.38 -46.67 -15.97
C HIS A 140 19.10 -47.91 -15.12
N VAL A 141 19.73 -48.02 -13.94
CA VAL A 141 19.48 -49.12 -12.99
C VAL A 141 18.08 -49.03 -12.40
N ASP A 142 17.62 -47.82 -12.02
CA ASP A 142 16.28 -47.59 -11.50
C ASP A 142 15.20 -47.88 -12.58
N GLU A 143 15.45 -47.50 -13.84
CA GLU A 143 14.55 -47.82 -14.95
C GLU A 143 14.54 -49.33 -15.28
N LEU A 144 15.67 -50.02 -15.21
CA LEU A 144 15.74 -51.49 -15.35
C LEU A 144 14.90 -52.20 -14.28
N ALA A 145 14.99 -51.76 -13.02
CA ALA A 145 14.19 -52.31 -11.92
C ALA A 145 12.68 -52.07 -12.16
N ARG A 146 12.31 -50.88 -12.64
CA ARG A 146 10.93 -50.52 -12.97
C ARG A 146 10.38 -51.36 -14.13
N ILE A 147 11.15 -51.55 -15.20
CA ILE A 147 10.74 -52.35 -16.35
C ILE A 147 10.66 -53.84 -15.99
N SER A 148 11.60 -54.38 -15.22
CA SER A 148 11.55 -55.77 -14.74
C SER A 148 10.28 -56.05 -13.92
N THR A 149 9.90 -55.11 -13.05
CA THR A 149 8.67 -55.23 -12.25
C THR A 149 7.42 -55.23 -13.14
N LYS A 150 7.37 -54.35 -14.14
CA LYS A 150 6.29 -54.32 -15.13
C LYS A 150 6.23 -55.59 -15.98
N LEU A 151 7.38 -56.17 -16.36
CA LEU A 151 7.44 -57.41 -17.13
C LEU A 151 6.84 -58.58 -16.36
N LYS A 152 7.18 -58.69 -15.07
CA LYS A 152 6.62 -59.71 -14.17
C LYS A 152 5.11 -59.55 -13.99
N GLU A 153 4.63 -58.32 -13.89
CA GLU A 153 3.20 -58.01 -13.76
C GLU A 153 2.43 -58.33 -15.05
N GLN A 154 2.98 -57.97 -16.22
CA GLN A 154 2.43 -58.32 -17.53
C GLN A 154 2.40 -59.84 -17.76
N SER A 155 3.47 -60.55 -17.44
CA SER A 155 3.53 -62.01 -17.54
C SER A 155 2.50 -62.68 -16.61
N LYS A 156 2.32 -62.17 -15.39
CA LYS A 156 1.28 -62.65 -14.47
C LYS A 156 -0.13 -62.42 -15.02
N MET A 157 -0.39 -61.25 -15.63
CA MET A 157 -1.68 -60.96 -16.27
C MET A 157 -1.92 -61.86 -17.48
N LEU A 158 -0.92 -62.08 -18.33
CA LEU A 158 -1.00 -62.98 -19.48
C LEU A 158 -1.29 -64.42 -19.04
N CYS A 159 -0.57 -64.93 -18.02
CA CYS A 159 -0.84 -66.26 -17.45
C CYS A 159 -2.25 -66.35 -16.88
N ARG A 160 -2.76 -65.29 -16.24
CA ARG A 160 -4.13 -65.26 -15.72
C ARG A 160 -5.15 -65.30 -16.86
N GLN A 161 -5.00 -64.47 -17.89
CA GLN A 161 -5.92 -64.46 -19.04
C GLN A 161 -5.87 -65.76 -19.87
N LEU A 162 -4.70 -66.39 -20.00
CA LEU A 162 -4.58 -67.69 -20.67
C LEU A 162 -5.18 -68.83 -19.85
N LYS A 163 -5.11 -68.75 -18.51
CA LYS A 163 -5.67 -69.76 -17.59
C LYS A 163 -7.18 -69.57 -17.38
N GLU A 164 -7.65 -68.33 -17.37
CA GLU A 164 -9.04 -67.92 -17.27
C GLU A 164 -9.54 -67.56 -18.68
N ASN A 165 -9.46 -68.47 -19.67
CA ASN A 165 -10.08 -68.22 -20.99
C ASN A 165 -11.60 -68.23 -20.80
N PRO A 166 -12.27 -67.07 -20.62
CA PRO A 166 -13.65 -67.03 -20.15
C PRO A 166 -14.60 -67.58 -21.22
N ASN A 167 -14.15 -67.52 -22.48
CA ASN A 167 -14.86 -68.06 -23.62
C ASN A 167 -15.01 -69.58 -23.57
N ASP A 168 -14.06 -70.35 -23.04
CA ASP A 168 -14.16 -71.81 -23.13
C ASP A 168 -15.26 -72.35 -22.22
N ALA A 169 -15.30 -71.91 -20.95
CA ALA A 169 -16.31 -72.36 -20.00
C ALA A 169 -17.73 -71.96 -20.44
N ASP A 170 -17.90 -70.74 -20.94
CA ASP A 170 -19.20 -70.25 -21.39
C ASP A 170 -19.60 -70.87 -22.75
N ASN A 171 -18.66 -71.12 -23.65
CA ASN A 171 -18.91 -71.86 -24.89
C ASN A 171 -19.33 -73.31 -24.61
N TRP A 172 -18.70 -74.00 -23.65
CA TRP A 172 -19.09 -75.36 -23.27
C TRP A 172 -20.48 -75.43 -22.65
N LYS A 173 -20.84 -74.46 -21.80
CA LYS A 173 -22.20 -74.33 -21.28
C LYS A 173 -23.19 -74.13 -22.42
N LYS A 174 -22.90 -73.23 -23.36
CA LYS A 174 -23.75 -72.98 -24.53
C LYS A 174 -23.98 -74.23 -25.38
N ILE A 175 -22.92 -74.97 -25.71
CA ILE A 175 -23.00 -76.24 -26.46
C ILE A 175 -23.85 -77.27 -25.70
N THR A 176 -23.74 -77.32 -24.37
CA THR A 176 -24.52 -78.24 -23.53
C THR A 176 -26.01 -77.88 -23.56
N THR A 177 -26.34 -76.59 -23.44
CA THR A 177 -27.72 -76.10 -23.53
C THR A 177 -28.34 -76.39 -24.90
N GLU A 178 -27.65 -76.03 -25.99
CA GLU A 178 -28.12 -76.26 -27.36
C GLU A 178 -28.36 -77.76 -27.64
N ARG A 179 -27.49 -78.65 -27.13
CA ARG A 179 -27.68 -80.11 -27.24
C ARG A 179 -28.91 -80.58 -26.47
N SER A 180 -29.16 -80.05 -25.28
CA SER A 180 -30.34 -80.41 -24.48
C SER A 180 -31.65 -79.98 -25.16
N GLU A 181 -31.69 -78.79 -25.75
CA GLU A 181 -32.82 -78.29 -26.52
C GLU A 181 -33.10 -79.18 -27.74
N LEU A 182 -32.04 -79.60 -28.45
CA LEU A 182 -32.18 -80.47 -29.62
C LEU A 182 -32.72 -81.86 -29.25
N ILE A 183 -32.30 -82.41 -28.10
CA ILE A 183 -32.84 -83.68 -27.57
C ILE A 183 -34.34 -83.56 -27.30
N VAL A 184 -34.79 -82.45 -26.69
CA VAL A 184 -36.21 -82.21 -26.40
C VAL A 184 -37.03 -82.12 -27.69
N LEU A 185 -36.54 -81.37 -28.68
CA LEU A 185 -37.20 -81.22 -29.98
C LEU A 185 -37.36 -82.58 -30.69
N LEU A 186 -36.28 -83.34 -30.82
CA LEU A 186 -36.31 -84.66 -31.46
C LEU A 186 -37.25 -85.62 -30.72
N SER A 187 -37.27 -85.58 -29.38
CA SER A 187 -38.19 -86.40 -28.56
C SER A 187 -39.66 -86.01 -28.74
N ALA A 188 -39.94 -84.74 -29.01
CA ALA A 188 -41.30 -84.28 -29.33
C ALA A 188 -41.73 -84.75 -30.73
N CYS A 189 -40.84 -84.64 -31.73
CA CYS A 189 -41.10 -85.15 -33.09
C CYS A 189 -41.37 -86.67 -33.09
N VAL A 190 -40.58 -87.45 -32.35
CA VAL A 190 -40.82 -88.90 -32.20
C VAL A 190 -42.21 -89.16 -31.61
N ARG A 191 -42.63 -88.41 -30.58
CA ARG A 191 -43.97 -88.53 -29.99
C ARG A 191 -45.08 -88.17 -30.97
N GLU A 192 -44.95 -87.10 -31.75
CA GLU A 192 -45.95 -86.71 -32.76
C GLU A 192 -46.06 -87.75 -33.89
N ILE A 193 -44.94 -88.25 -34.41
CA ILE A 193 -44.94 -89.30 -35.44
C ILE A 193 -45.55 -90.60 -34.89
N THR A 194 -45.22 -90.97 -33.65
CA THR A 194 -45.77 -92.17 -33.02
C THR A 194 -47.27 -92.03 -32.74
N SER A 195 -47.71 -90.85 -32.29
CA SER A 195 -49.14 -90.58 -32.01
C SER A 195 -49.98 -90.50 -33.28
N SER A 196 -49.45 -89.92 -34.36
CA SER A 196 -50.12 -89.88 -35.67
C SER A 196 -50.14 -91.24 -36.36
N ALA A 197 -49.08 -92.04 -36.23
CA ALA A 197 -49.06 -93.42 -36.70
C ALA A 197 -50.08 -94.31 -35.95
N ALA A 198 -50.21 -94.15 -34.63
CA ALA A 198 -51.19 -94.87 -33.82
C ALA A 198 -52.64 -94.46 -34.16
N ALA A 199 -52.91 -93.15 -34.31
CA ALA A 199 -54.23 -92.64 -34.68
C ALA A 199 -54.67 -93.12 -36.08
N ASN A 200 -53.73 -93.30 -37.02
CA ASN A 200 -54.00 -93.83 -38.35
C ASN A 200 -54.23 -95.36 -38.37
N PHE A 201 -53.78 -96.10 -37.34
CA PHE A 201 -53.95 -97.55 -37.25
C PHE A 201 -55.34 -97.94 -36.72
N ASP A 202 -55.89 -97.16 -35.77
CA ASP A 202 -57.25 -97.36 -35.23
C ASP A 202 -58.36 -96.77 -36.11
N ALA A 203 -58.04 -95.86 -37.04
CA ALA A 203 -58.98 -95.29 -38.01
C ALA A 203 -59.20 -96.18 -39.26
N SER A 204 -58.97 -97.49 -39.15
CA SER A 204 -59.33 -98.45 -40.19
C SER A 204 -60.84 -98.70 -40.17
N ALA A 205 -61.58 -97.94 -41.00
CA ALA A 205 -62.43 -98.50 -42.07
C ALA A 205 -63.65 -97.65 -42.48
N ASN A 206 -64.12 -96.64 -41.72
CA ASN A 206 -65.48 -96.11 -41.97
C ASN A 206 -65.72 -94.59 -42.05
N ASP A 207 -64.73 -93.69 -41.96
CA ASP A 207 -65.01 -92.25 -42.13
C ASP A 207 -63.87 -91.44 -42.79
N PRO A 208 -63.96 -91.14 -44.10
CA PRO A 208 -63.00 -90.27 -44.79
C PRO A 208 -63.06 -88.80 -44.34
N SER A 209 -64.02 -88.39 -43.51
CA SER A 209 -64.13 -87.05 -42.93
C SER A 209 -63.02 -86.73 -41.91
N ALA A 210 -62.50 -87.74 -41.20
CA ALA A 210 -61.47 -87.56 -40.18
C ALA A 210 -60.12 -87.08 -40.76
N ALA A 211 -59.76 -87.51 -41.98
CA ALA A 211 -58.54 -87.07 -42.65
C ALA A 211 -58.62 -85.60 -43.10
N ALA A 212 -59.80 -85.12 -43.52
CA ALA A 212 -60.02 -83.73 -43.91
C ALA A 212 -59.96 -82.76 -42.73
N ALA A 213 -60.55 -83.13 -41.58
CA ALA A 213 -60.48 -82.35 -40.34
C ALA A 213 -59.03 -82.21 -39.82
N THR A 214 -58.21 -83.25 -40.00
CA THR A 214 -56.79 -83.23 -39.62
C THR A 214 -55.98 -82.27 -40.50
N TYR A 215 -56.30 -82.19 -41.79
CA TYR A 215 -55.65 -81.27 -42.74
C TYR A 215 -56.05 -79.80 -42.50
N GLU A 216 -57.31 -79.53 -42.19
CA GLU A 216 -57.78 -78.18 -41.86
C GLU A 216 -57.16 -77.65 -40.56
N LEU A 217 -57.04 -78.51 -39.54
CA LEU A 217 -56.36 -78.19 -38.29
C LEU A 217 -54.87 -77.90 -38.53
N TYR A 218 -54.22 -78.70 -39.39
CA TYR A 218 -52.82 -78.49 -39.78
C TYR A 218 -52.63 -77.19 -40.55
N ALA A 219 -53.48 -76.88 -41.54
CA ALA A 219 -53.42 -75.65 -42.31
C ALA A 219 -53.60 -74.41 -41.42
N LYS A 220 -54.53 -74.46 -40.45
CA LYS A 220 -54.70 -73.42 -39.44
C LYS A 220 -53.43 -73.26 -38.58
N LYS A 221 -52.87 -74.37 -38.09
CA LYS A 221 -51.62 -74.35 -37.31
C LYS A 221 -50.46 -73.73 -38.10
N VAL A 222 -50.35 -74.02 -39.40
CA VAL A 222 -49.32 -73.43 -40.28
C VAL A 222 -49.52 -71.92 -40.46
N LEU A 223 -50.77 -71.46 -40.64
CA LEU A 223 -51.06 -70.02 -40.73
C LEU A 223 -50.79 -69.29 -39.42
N ASP A 224 -51.19 -69.89 -38.29
CA ASP A 224 -50.92 -69.35 -36.96
C ASP A 224 -49.39 -69.27 -36.72
N GLU A 225 -48.63 -70.31 -37.07
CA GLU A 225 -47.16 -70.34 -36.97
C GLU A 225 -46.51 -69.28 -37.88
N GLN A 226 -46.98 -69.11 -39.12
CA GLN A 226 -46.49 -68.05 -40.01
C GLN A 226 -46.75 -66.65 -39.44
N SER A 227 -47.93 -66.43 -38.86
CA SER A 227 -48.26 -65.15 -38.22
C SER A 227 -47.40 -64.90 -36.98
N ALA A 228 -47.13 -65.94 -36.18
CA ALA A 228 -46.24 -65.89 -35.03
C ALA A 228 -44.79 -65.62 -35.45
N GLN A 229 -44.33 -66.20 -36.56
CA GLN A 229 -43.00 -65.96 -37.10
C GLN A 229 -42.82 -64.51 -37.56
N ILE A 230 -43.80 -63.94 -38.28
CA ILE A 230 -43.76 -62.53 -38.69
C ILE A 230 -43.71 -61.62 -37.45
N TRP A 231 -44.51 -61.92 -36.43
CA TRP A 231 -44.50 -61.16 -35.18
C TRP A 231 -43.16 -61.27 -34.44
N ALA A 232 -42.55 -62.46 -34.41
CA ALA A 232 -41.23 -62.67 -33.83
C ALA A 232 -40.14 -61.89 -34.59
N ASP A 233 -40.17 -61.90 -35.93
CA ASP A 233 -39.23 -61.15 -36.76
C ASP A 233 -39.38 -59.63 -36.56
N ASP A 234 -40.61 -59.12 -36.46
CA ASP A 234 -40.88 -57.71 -36.15
C ASP A 234 -40.39 -57.33 -34.74
N LEU A 235 -40.53 -58.23 -33.76
CA LEU A 235 -40.02 -58.03 -32.40
C LEU A 235 -38.49 -57.96 -32.41
N VAL A 236 -37.81 -58.87 -33.10
CA VAL A 236 -36.35 -58.87 -33.27
C VAL A 236 -35.88 -57.61 -33.98
N LYS A 237 -36.62 -57.13 -34.99
CA LYS A 237 -36.30 -55.88 -35.69
C LYS A 237 -36.41 -54.68 -34.75
N LYS A 238 -37.51 -54.57 -33.98
CA LYS A 238 -37.68 -53.50 -32.97
C LYS A 238 -36.61 -53.57 -31.89
N GLU A 239 -36.24 -54.77 -31.44
CA GLU A 239 -35.16 -54.96 -30.48
C GLU A 239 -33.81 -54.49 -31.05
N LYS A 240 -33.50 -54.81 -32.32
CA LYS A 240 -32.30 -54.31 -33.00
C LYS A 240 -32.30 -52.78 -33.10
N GLU A 241 -33.43 -52.16 -33.46
CA GLU A 241 -33.58 -50.70 -33.52
C GLU A 241 -33.39 -50.06 -32.14
N ILE A 242 -34.00 -50.62 -31.08
CA ILE A 242 -33.81 -50.15 -29.70
C ILE A 242 -32.36 -50.31 -29.26
N ASN A 243 -31.73 -51.44 -29.55
CA ASN A 243 -30.32 -51.67 -29.22
C ASN A 243 -29.39 -50.70 -29.96
N GLN A 244 -29.70 -50.35 -31.21
CA GLN A 244 -28.98 -49.32 -31.96
C GLN A 244 -29.17 -47.94 -31.32
N ASN A 245 -30.39 -47.57 -30.94
CA ASN A 245 -30.69 -46.32 -30.25
C ASN A 245 -29.97 -46.23 -28.89
N VAL A 246 -29.93 -47.33 -28.13
CA VAL A 246 -29.19 -47.39 -26.86
C VAL A 246 -27.69 -47.19 -27.10
N LYS A 247 -27.11 -47.84 -28.11
CA LYS A 247 -25.70 -47.64 -28.48
C LYS A 247 -25.42 -46.20 -28.90
N GLN A 248 -26.31 -45.59 -29.67
CA GLN A 248 -26.19 -44.20 -30.07
C GLN A 248 -26.24 -43.27 -28.86
N LEU A 249 -27.23 -43.42 -27.97
CA LEU A 249 -27.33 -42.63 -26.74
C LEU A 249 -26.12 -42.83 -25.81
N GLN A 250 -25.60 -44.06 -25.69
CA GLN A 250 -24.37 -44.32 -24.94
C GLN A 250 -23.16 -43.58 -25.53
N SER A 251 -23.05 -43.55 -26.86
CA SER A 251 -22.02 -42.77 -27.57
C SER A 251 -22.19 -41.26 -27.35
N GLU A 252 -23.41 -40.74 -27.47
CA GLU A 252 -23.72 -39.33 -27.23
C GLU A 252 -23.42 -38.91 -25.78
N VAL A 253 -23.81 -39.72 -24.79
CA VAL A 253 -23.49 -39.48 -23.37
C VAL A 253 -21.98 -39.49 -23.13
N LYS A 254 -21.23 -40.38 -23.78
CA LYS A 254 -19.76 -40.41 -23.69
C LYS A 254 -19.15 -39.15 -24.29
N MET A 255 -19.60 -38.73 -25.47
CA MET A 255 -19.15 -37.50 -26.13
C MET A 255 -19.46 -36.25 -25.29
N GLU A 256 -20.66 -36.18 -24.71
CA GLU A 256 -21.08 -35.07 -23.86
C GLU A 256 -20.24 -34.98 -22.57
N ARG A 257 -19.90 -36.13 -21.96
CA ARG A 257 -18.96 -36.16 -20.82
C ARG A 257 -17.59 -35.61 -21.19
N GLN A 258 -17.06 -36.00 -22.36
CA GLN A 258 -15.77 -35.50 -22.85
C GLN A 258 -15.81 -34.01 -23.19
N ASN A 259 -16.93 -33.50 -23.75
CA ASN A 259 -17.13 -32.07 -23.98
C ASN A 259 -17.09 -31.29 -22.66
N LYS A 260 -17.85 -31.74 -21.66
CA LYS A 260 -17.88 -31.09 -20.34
C LYS A 260 -16.54 -31.12 -19.61
N GLU A 261 -15.80 -32.22 -19.73
CA GLU A 261 -14.45 -32.31 -19.17
C GLU A 261 -13.51 -31.26 -19.81
N ARG A 262 -13.55 -31.11 -21.14
CA ARG A 262 -12.81 -30.06 -21.85
C ARG A 262 -13.22 -28.65 -21.43
N GLU A 263 -14.52 -28.39 -21.30
CA GLU A 263 -15.03 -27.08 -20.84
C GLU A 263 -14.56 -26.78 -19.40
N LEU A 264 -14.58 -27.76 -18.50
CA LEU A 264 -14.09 -27.60 -17.13
C LEU A 264 -12.58 -27.33 -17.10
N GLU A 265 -11.79 -28.00 -17.94
CA GLU A 265 -10.37 -27.73 -18.08
C GLU A 265 -10.09 -26.31 -18.60
N GLU A 266 -10.85 -25.85 -19.60
CA GLU A 266 -10.74 -24.48 -20.13
C GLU A 266 -11.14 -23.43 -19.07
N CYS A 267 -12.23 -23.67 -18.34
CA CYS A 267 -12.63 -22.83 -17.22
C CYS A 267 -11.56 -22.81 -16.11
N HIS A 268 -10.95 -23.95 -15.82
CA HIS A 268 -9.87 -24.02 -14.84
C HIS A 268 -8.63 -23.24 -15.30
N LYS A 269 -8.23 -23.37 -16.57
CA LYS A 269 -7.13 -22.60 -17.16
C LYS A 269 -7.38 -21.10 -17.05
N LYS A 270 -8.54 -20.62 -17.51
CA LYS A 270 -8.95 -19.20 -17.38
C LYS A 270 -8.94 -18.71 -15.93
N LEU A 271 -9.42 -19.54 -15.00
CA LEU A 271 -9.39 -19.20 -13.57
C LEU A 271 -7.97 -19.06 -13.03
N THR A 272 -7.04 -19.93 -13.47
CA THR A 272 -5.63 -19.82 -13.08
C THR A 272 -4.96 -18.58 -13.68
N GLU A 273 -5.22 -18.26 -14.95
CA GLU A 273 -4.73 -17.06 -15.63
C GLU A 273 -5.20 -15.80 -14.90
N LEU A 274 -6.51 -15.64 -14.67
CA LEU A 274 -7.07 -14.50 -13.93
C LEU A 274 -6.51 -14.38 -12.51
N LYS A 275 -6.26 -15.50 -11.83
CA LYS A 275 -5.59 -15.48 -10.51
C LYS A 275 -4.15 -14.97 -10.60
N THR A 276 -3.41 -15.31 -11.65
CA THR A 276 -2.05 -14.81 -11.86
C THR A 276 -2.05 -13.32 -12.22
N GLU A 277 -2.94 -12.88 -13.10
CA GLU A 277 -3.11 -11.46 -13.45
C GLU A 277 -3.49 -10.61 -12.22
N LEU A 278 -4.42 -11.09 -11.40
CA LEU A 278 -4.80 -10.40 -10.16
C LEU A 278 -3.61 -10.26 -9.19
N ARG A 279 -2.74 -11.27 -9.10
CA ARG A 279 -1.52 -11.20 -8.27
C ARG A 279 -0.51 -10.20 -8.84
N LEU A 280 -0.36 -10.14 -10.16
CA LEU A 280 0.51 -9.19 -10.84
C LEU A 280 0.01 -7.75 -10.63
N LEU A 281 -1.27 -7.48 -10.91
CA LEU A 281 -1.88 -6.17 -10.69
C LEU A 281 -1.80 -5.73 -9.23
N LYS A 282 -2.03 -6.64 -8.26
CA LYS A 282 -1.85 -6.31 -6.84
C LYS A 282 -0.41 -5.93 -6.51
N ARG A 283 0.57 -6.62 -7.09
CA ARG A 283 1.99 -6.29 -6.91
C ARG A 283 2.32 -4.93 -7.52
N GLU A 284 1.89 -4.67 -8.75
CA GLU A 284 2.11 -3.38 -9.43
C GLU A 284 1.47 -2.21 -8.68
N VAL A 285 0.22 -2.37 -8.21
CA VAL A 285 -0.47 -1.33 -7.42
C VAL A 285 0.29 -1.08 -6.11
N LYS A 286 0.78 -2.13 -5.45
CA LYS A 286 1.58 -2.00 -4.22
C LYS A 286 2.89 -1.24 -4.51
N GLU A 287 3.64 -1.63 -5.53
CA GLU A 287 4.89 -0.96 -5.93
C GLU A 287 4.67 0.51 -6.31
N ARG A 288 3.62 0.81 -7.09
CA ARG A 288 3.24 2.20 -7.42
C ARG A 288 2.88 3.00 -6.16
N SER A 289 2.16 2.40 -5.21
CA SER A 289 1.79 3.07 -3.96
C SER A 289 2.99 3.34 -3.06
N GLU A 290 3.96 2.42 -2.99
CA GLU A 290 5.20 2.59 -2.23
C GLU A 290 6.10 3.65 -2.88
N LYS A 291 6.22 3.64 -4.21
CA LYS A 291 6.93 4.67 -4.96
C LYS A 291 6.33 6.06 -4.75
N MET A 292 5.01 6.19 -4.89
CA MET A 292 4.31 7.46 -4.64
C MET A 292 4.53 7.93 -3.20
N ARG A 293 4.43 7.03 -2.21
CA ARG A 293 4.70 7.36 -0.80
C ARG A 293 6.12 7.89 -0.61
N ALA A 294 7.13 7.18 -1.14
CA ALA A 294 8.52 7.60 -1.06
C ALA A 294 8.79 8.97 -1.74
N GLU A 295 8.18 9.21 -2.90
CA GLU A 295 8.27 10.51 -3.60
C GLU A 295 7.63 11.64 -2.77
N THR A 296 6.47 11.40 -2.17
CA THR A 296 5.80 12.39 -1.31
C THR A 296 6.57 12.68 -0.02
N GLU A 297 7.15 11.65 0.60
CA GLU A 297 7.99 11.79 1.80
C GLU A 297 9.27 12.57 1.48
N ALA A 298 9.96 12.24 0.39
CA ALA A 298 11.15 12.95 -0.07
C ALA A 298 10.84 14.42 -0.43
N ALA A 299 9.70 14.69 -1.06
CA ALA A 299 9.26 16.05 -1.36
C ALA A 299 8.95 16.85 -0.09
N ALA A 300 8.26 16.24 0.88
CA ALA A 300 7.96 16.87 2.16
C ALA A 300 9.24 17.16 2.97
N GLU A 301 10.18 16.22 3.04
CA GLU A 301 11.47 16.42 3.70
C GLU A 301 12.29 17.53 2.99
N GLY A 302 12.29 17.53 1.66
CA GLY A 302 12.94 18.58 0.86
C GLY A 302 12.36 19.98 1.13
N GLN A 303 11.03 20.10 1.25
CA GLN A 303 10.37 21.34 1.62
C GLN A 303 10.71 21.76 3.06
N GLN A 304 10.72 20.81 4.00
CA GLN A 304 11.08 21.06 5.40
C GLN A 304 12.51 21.60 5.52
N ARG A 305 13.48 21.00 4.81
CA ARG A 305 14.88 21.48 4.80
C ARG A 305 14.97 22.91 4.27
N LYS A 306 14.31 23.22 3.15
CA LYS A 306 14.26 24.59 2.60
C LYS A 306 13.65 25.59 3.59
N ALA A 307 12.57 25.21 4.27
CA ALA A 307 11.93 26.06 5.27
C ALA A 307 12.86 26.32 6.48
N LEU A 308 13.59 25.30 6.94
CA LEU A 308 14.58 25.44 8.01
C LEU A 308 15.76 26.32 7.60
N ASP A 309 16.23 26.23 6.34
CA ASP A 309 17.30 27.10 5.84
C ASP A 309 16.85 28.56 5.78
N VAL A 310 15.65 28.83 5.26
CA VAL A 310 15.05 30.18 5.27
C VAL A 310 14.92 30.69 6.71
N GLN A 311 14.46 29.85 7.64
CA GLN A 311 14.38 30.21 9.05
C GLN A 311 15.76 30.55 9.64
N ARG A 312 16.81 29.82 9.28
CA ARG A 312 18.19 30.11 9.72
C ARG A 312 18.67 31.46 9.20
N PHE A 313 18.43 31.78 7.93
CA PHE A 313 18.77 33.08 7.35
C PHE A 313 18.05 34.23 8.06
N VAL A 314 16.72 34.13 8.19
CA VAL A 314 15.91 35.15 8.89
C VAL A 314 16.36 35.33 10.35
N ARG A 315 16.69 34.24 11.06
CA ARG A 315 17.22 34.35 12.43
C ARG A 315 18.57 35.06 12.49
N LYS A 316 19.46 34.82 11.52
CA LYS A 316 20.75 35.51 11.42
C LYS A 316 20.54 37.00 11.18
N ASP A 317 19.63 37.37 10.27
CA ASP A 317 19.30 38.76 9.97
C ASP A 317 18.68 39.46 11.18
N ILE A 318 17.75 38.82 11.90
CA ILE A 318 17.19 39.34 13.15
C ILE A 318 18.29 39.58 14.19
N SER A 319 19.25 38.67 14.34
CA SER A 319 20.37 38.85 15.26
C SER A 319 21.23 40.05 14.85
N SER A 320 21.60 40.14 13.56
CA SER A 320 22.40 41.25 13.04
C SER A 320 21.71 42.60 13.22
N LEU A 321 20.40 42.68 12.96
CA LEU A 321 19.63 43.91 13.16
C LEU A 321 19.52 44.27 14.65
N ARG A 322 19.38 43.28 15.54
CA ARG A 322 19.38 43.52 16.99
C ARG A 322 20.73 44.08 17.45
N ASP A 323 21.83 43.55 16.94
CA ASP A 323 23.17 44.03 17.27
C ASP A 323 23.38 45.48 16.75
N GLN A 324 22.90 45.78 15.55
CA GLN A 324 22.90 47.15 14.99
C GLN A 324 22.08 48.11 15.85
N MET A 325 20.85 47.75 16.22
CA MET A 325 20.00 48.55 17.09
C MET A 325 20.65 48.80 18.46
N HIS A 326 21.31 47.79 19.03
CA HIS A 326 22.00 47.92 20.30
C HIS A 326 23.18 48.92 20.18
N ASN A 327 23.97 48.82 19.11
CA ASN A 327 25.06 49.76 18.84
C ASN A 327 24.54 51.19 18.63
N GLU A 328 23.45 51.38 17.88
CA GLU A 328 22.83 52.70 17.69
C GLU A 328 22.31 53.30 19.01
N GLN A 329 21.68 52.49 19.86
CA GLN A 329 21.23 52.90 21.19
C GLN A 329 22.41 53.34 22.06
N GLN A 330 23.51 52.58 22.04
CA GLN A 330 24.72 52.92 22.79
C GLN A 330 25.34 54.23 22.30
N VAL A 331 25.52 54.39 20.98
CA VAL A 331 26.05 55.64 20.39
C VAL A 331 25.14 56.84 20.72
N HIS A 332 23.83 56.66 20.66
CA HIS A 332 22.88 57.70 21.05
C HIS A 332 23.03 58.07 22.54
N GLN A 333 23.16 57.09 23.43
CA GLN A 333 23.36 57.32 24.85
C GLN A 333 24.67 58.07 25.13
N ASP A 334 25.77 57.68 24.47
CA ASP A 334 27.07 58.35 24.58
C ASP A 334 27.00 59.79 24.09
N PHE A 335 26.34 60.02 22.95
CA PHE A 335 26.11 61.36 22.41
C PHE A 335 25.26 62.23 23.36
N MET A 336 24.19 61.68 23.93
CA MET A 336 23.36 62.38 24.92
C MET A 336 24.15 62.72 26.18
N SER A 337 25.01 61.81 26.67
CA SER A 337 25.91 62.09 27.79
C SER A 337 26.84 63.25 27.47
N HIS A 338 27.48 63.23 26.30
CA HIS A 338 28.39 64.28 25.86
C HIS A 338 27.70 65.65 25.74
N VAL A 339 26.51 65.70 25.15
CA VAL A 339 25.73 66.95 25.03
C VAL A 339 25.35 67.47 26.42
N ASN A 340 24.91 66.60 27.33
CA ASN A 340 24.58 66.99 28.69
C ASN A 340 25.80 67.51 29.47
N GLU A 341 26.95 66.85 29.36
CA GLU A 341 28.22 67.30 29.95
C GLU A 341 28.64 68.66 29.37
N ARG A 342 28.53 68.84 28.06
CA ARG A 342 28.86 70.11 27.40
C ARG A 342 27.91 71.23 27.80
N SER A 343 26.61 70.94 27.94
CA SER A 343 25.61 71.89 28.42
C SER A 343 25.94 72.35 29.84
N LYS A 344 26.22 71.40 30.74
CA LYS A 344 26.64 71.71 32.12
C LYS A 344 27.90 72.57 32.16
N ALA A 345 28.91 72.24 31.35
CA ALA A 345 30.14 73.04 31.27
C ALA A 345 29.87 74.47 30.76
N LEU A 346 28.94 74.65 29.82
CA LEU A 346 28.52 75.98 29.36
C LEU A 346 27.76 76.75 30.44
N ASP A 347 26.87 76.08 31.18
CA ASP A 347 26.13 76.67 32.30
C ASP A 347 27.07 77.11 33.43
N GLU A 348 28.12 76.33 33.73
CA GLU A 348 29.17 76.69 34.70
C GLU A 348 29.95 77.93 34.25
N VAL A 349 30.31 78.01 32.96
CA VAL A 349 30.99 79.19 32.39
C VAL A 349 30.07 80.41 32.42
N ALA A 350 28.78 80.25 32.09
CA ALA A 350 27.79 81.31 32.17
C ALA A 350 27.64 81.83 33.61
N ALA A 351 27.49 80.92 34.59
CA ALA A 351 27.40 81.26 36.00
C ALA A 351 28.66 81.99 36.52
N HIS A 352 29.85 81.57 36.06
CA HIS A 352 31.11 82.27 36.38
C HIS A 352 31.12 83.71 35.86
N TRP A 353 30.69 83.92 34.61
CA TRP A 353 30.60 85.25 34.01
C TRP A 353 29.53 86.12 34.66
N ASP A 354 28.37 85.56 34.97
CA ASP A 354 27.31 86.26 35.71
C ASP A 354 27.81 86.70 37.08
N HIS A 355 28.49 85.81 37.82
CA HIS A 355 29.08 86.16 39.11
C HIS A 355 30.12 87.27 38.97
N LYS A 356 31.06 87.15 38.02
CA LYS A 356 32.08 88.18 37.77
C LYS A 356 31.45 89.52 37.39
N ASN A 357 30.43 89.51 36.53
CA ASN A 357 29.70 90.70 36.13
C ASN A 357 28.96 91.33 37.31
N GLN A 358 28.28 90.54 38.15
CA GLN A 358 27.65 91.02 39.38
C GLN A 358 28.67 91.66 40.34
N VAL A 359 29.88 91.09 40.48
CA VAL A 359 30.95 91.67 41.31
C VAL A 359 31.43 93.01 40.74
N GLU A 360 31.68 93.09 39.43
CA GLU A 360 32.11 94.35 38.79
C GLU A 360 30.99 95.41 38.81
N ILE A 361 29.73 95.03 38.60
CA ILE A 361 28.57 95.93 38.76
C ILE A 361 28.53 96.48 40.18
N LYS A 362 28.58 95.62 41.21
CA LYS A 362 28.60 96.06 42.62
C LYS A 362 29.77 97.00 42.93
N LYS A 363 30.93 96.75 42.35
CA LYS A 363 32.12 97.60 42.52
C LYS A 363 31.96 98.96 41.84
N VAL A 364 31.41 99.00 40.62
CA VAL A 364 31.10 100.24 39.91
C VAL A 364 30.00 101.03 40.63
N GLU A 365 28.95 100.36 41.09
CA GLU A 365 27.89 100.94 41.91
C GLU A 365 28.43 101.50 43.23
N GLY A 366 29.30 100.77 43.93
CA GLY A 366 29.98 101.25 45.13
C GLY A 366 30.79 102.52 44.87
N ARG A 367 31.63 102.52 43.82
CA ARG A 367 32.37 103.72 43.40
C ARG A 367 31.45 104.89 43.05
N LYS A 368 30.31 104.62 42.41
CA LYS A 368 29.31 105.66 42.09
C LYS A 368 28.74 106.26 43.38
N VAL A 369 28.40 105.44 44.38
CA VAL A 369 27.93 105.91 45.70
C VAL A 369 29.01 106.75 46.37
N ASP A 370 30.27 106.32 46.38
CA ASP A 370 31.39 107.07 46.96
C ASP A 370 31.58 108.43 46.27
N VAL A 371 31.53 108.47 44.93
CA VAL A 371 31.63 109.72 44.15
C VAL A 371 30.42 110.63 44.40
N GLU A 372 29.20 110.08 44.49
CA GLU A 372 28.01 110.86 44.83
C GLU A 372 28.06 111.41 46.24
N GLN A 373 28.59 110.65 47.21
CA GLN A 373 28.82 111.12 48.57
C GLN A 373 29.88 112.23 48.61
N ASN A 374 31.04 112.02 47.99
CA ASN A 374 32.09 113.05 47.88
C ASN A 374 31.56 114.34 47.21
N ARG A 375 30.71 114.19 46.18
CA ARG A 375 30.05 115.32 45.52
C ARG A 375 29.11 116.06 46.49
N LYS A 376 28.29 115.33 47.26
CA LYS A 376 27.41 115.90 48.28
C LYS A 376 28.21 116.64 49.36
N GLU A 377 29.24 116.00 49.93
CA GLU A 377 30.11 116.62 50.93
C GLU A 377 30.81 117.88 50.42
N THR A 378 31.24 117.88 49.15
CA THR A 378 31.85 119.07 48.53
C THR A 378 30.81 120.16 48.28
N ALA A 379 29.60 119.80 47.86
CA ALA A 379 28.49 120.72 47.70
C ALA A 379 28.07 121.35 49.04
N ASP A 380 28.00 120.55 50.11
CA ASP A 380 27.71 121.00 51.47
C ASP A 380 28.82 121.94 51.97
N LYS A 381 30.10 121.58 51.82
CA LYS A 381 31.24 122.47 52.14
C LYS A 381 31.21 123.78 51.36
N LEU A 382 30.79 123.75 50.10
CA LEU A 382 30.66 124.96 49.28
C LEU A 382 29.48 125.82 49.75
N LYS A 383 28.36 125.19 50.09
CA LYS A 383 27.18 125.84 50.67
C LYS A 383 27.55 126.52 51.99
N ASP A 384 28.19 125.80 52.93
CA ASP A 384 28.66 126.34 54.20
C ASP A 384 29.62 127.53 54.01
N LYS A 385 30.57 127.43 53.06
CA LYS A 385 31.46 128.56 52.72
C LYS A 385 30.71 129.74 52.11
N SER A 386 29.70 129.49 51.29
CA SER A 386 28.88 130.54 50.69
C SER A 386 28.00 131.23 51.74
N GLU A 387 27.39 130.47 52.66
CA GLU A 387 26.63 130.98 53.79
C GLU A 387 27.53 131.76 54.76
N ALA A 388 28.72 131.23 55.09
CA ALA A 388 29.72 131.95 55.88
C ALA A 388 30.17 133.25 55.20
N ARG A 389 30.30 133.27 53.87
CA ARG A 389 30.62 134.49 53.10
C ARG A 389 29.46 135.48 53.13
N ILE A 390 28.21 135.02 53.02
CA ILE A 390 27.02 135.86 53.13
C ILE A 390 26.96 136.48 54.53
N LEU A 391 27.10 135.67 55.58
CA LEU A 391 27.14 136.13 56.97
C LEU A 391 28.29 137.13 57.20
N ALA A 392 29.49 136.87 56.66
CA ALA A 392 30.61 137.80 56.76
C ALA A 392 30.36 139.12 56.02
N LEU A 393 29.67 139.08 54.87
CA LEU A 393 29.25 140.28 54.13
C LEU A 393 28.16 141.04 54.89
N GLU A 394 27.22 140.35 55.54
CA GLU A 394 26.21 140.95 56.41
C GLU A 394 26.84 141.59 57.65
N GLU A 395 27.76 140.90 58.33
CA GLU A 395 28.55 141.48 59.43
C GLU A 395 29.35 142.70 58.97
N HIS A 396 30.00 142.62 57.81
CA HIS A 396 30.74 143.76 57.27
C HIS A 396 29.79 144.93 56.96
N ARG A 397 28.61 144.66 56.38
CA ARG A 397 27.59 145.68 56.14
C ARG A 397 27.11 146.31 57.46
N LEU A 398 26.89 145.50 58.50
CA LEU A 398 26.53 145.99 59.83
C LEU A 398 27.65 146.86 60.43
N ARG A 399 28.93 146.44 60.34
CA ARG A 399 30.08 147.25 60.80
C ARG A 399 30.23 148.55 60.02
N VAL A 400 29.96 148.54 58.71
CA VAL A 400 29.99 149.75 57.88
C VAL A 400 28.84 150.69 58.26
N GLU A 401 27.64 150.16 58.48
CA GLU A 401 26.50 151.00 58.90
C GLU A 401 26.70 151.53 60.33
N GLU A 402 27.25 150.72 61.24
CA GLU A 402 27.63 151.14 62.60
C GLU A 402 28.67 152.26 62.56
N LYS A 403 29.72 152.13 61.74
CA LYS A 403 30.70 153.20 61.50
C LYS A 403 30.07 154.44 60.87
N ARG A 404 29.10 154.27 59.97
CA ARG A 404 28.37 155.40 59.35
C ARG A 404 27.52 156.14 60.39
N ILE A 405 26.90 155.42 61.32
CA ILE A 405 26.17 155.98 62.45
C ILE A 405 27.14 156.72 63.38
N GLU A 406 28.27 156.11 63.75
CA GLU A 406 29.32 156.74 64.57
C GLU A 406 29.89 158.01 63.91
N GLU A 407 30.16 157.99 62.60
CA GLU A 407 30.62 159.16 61.85
C GLU A 407 29.54 160.26 61.79
N SER A 408 28.26 159.90 61.70
CA SER A 408 27.14 160.86 61.78
C SER A 408 27.00 161.50 63.18
N GLU A 409 27.28 160.73 64.23
CA GLU A 409 27.30 161.25 65.60
C GLU A 409 28.52 162.13 65.85
N LYS A 410 29.69 161.74 65.33
CA LYS A 410 30.93 162.52 65.45
C LYS A 410 30.83 163.85 64.71
N THR A 411 30.29 163.85 63.49
CA THR A 411 30.03 165.08 62.73
C THR A 411 29.00 165.97 63.43
N SER A 412 27.98 165.41 64.11
CA SER A 412 27.05 166.19 64.94
C SER A 412 27.68 166.78 66.21
N ARG A 413 28.72 166.12 66.77
CA ARG A 413 29.50 166.66 67.90
C ARG A 413 30.47 167.75 67.44
N GLU A 414 31.10 167.58 66.27
CA GLU A 414 32.01 168.55 65.68
C GLU A 414 31.29 169.82 65.21
N THR A 415 30.05 169.74 64.71
CA THR A 415 29.26 170.95 64.40
C THR A 415 28.88 171.73 65.65
N ARG A 416 28.48 171.07 66.75
CA ARG A 416 28.26 171.74 68.04
C ARG A 416 29.52 172.42 68.58
N ALA A 417 30.67 171.75 68.48
CA ALA A 417 31.95 172.34 68.89
C ALA A 417 32.35 173.54 68.02
N ASN A 418 32.09 173.50 66.70
CA ASN A 418 32.38 174.63 65.81
C ASN A 418 31.46 175.83 66.04
N ASP A 419 30.20 175.61 66.41
CA ASP A 419 29.28 176.69 66.78
C ASP A 419 29.72 177.37 68.08
N GLU A 420 30.23 176.61 69.05
CA GLU A 420 30.83 177.11 70.30
C GLU A 420 32.12 177.91 70.06
N TYR A 421 32.99 177.45 69.16
CA TYR A 421 34.18 178.20 68.71
C TYR A 421 33.81 179.48 67.93
N GLY A 422 32.74 179.46 67.14
CA GLY A 422 32.21 180.63 66.44
C GLY A 422 31.68 181.72 67.38
N ALA A 423 31.08 181.32 68.50
CA ALA A 423 30.63 182.24 69.56
C ALA A 423 31.82 182.85 70.33
N ALA A 424 32.84 182.04 70.66
CA ALA A 424 34.05 182.51 71.35
C ALA A 424 34.86 183.52 70.51
N THR A 425 34.95 183.31 69.19
CA THR A 425 35.71 184.19 68.28
C THR A 425 35.03 185.56 68.09
N LYS A 426 33.69 185.63 68.17
CA LYS A 426 32.95 186.91 68.12
C LYS A 426 33.11 187.73 69.40
N LEU A 427 33.26 187.09 70.57
CA LEU A 427 33.57 187.74 71.84
C LEU A 427 35.01 188.29 71.87
N GLU A 428 35.97 187.57 71.30
CA GLU A 428 37.37 188.00 71.21
C GLU A 428 37.56 189.20 70.25
N ALA A 429 36.80 189.24 69.16
CA ALA A 429 36.80 190.37 68.22
C ALA A 429 36.18 191.65 68.81
N ALA A 430 35.15 191.52 69.66
CA ALA A 430 34.54 192.66 70.35
C ALA A 430 35.47 193.27 71.41
N LEU A 431 36.23 192.43 72.14
CA LEU A 431 37.25 192.86 73.11
C LEU A 431 38.45 193.53 72.44
N LYS A 432 38.96 192.98 71.33
CA LYS A 432 40.07 193.59 70.56
C LYS A 432 39.69 194.93 69.93
N GLY A 433 38.43 195.12 69.52
CA GLY A 433 37.89 196.39 69.02
C GLY A 433 37.75 197.50 70.08
N LEU A 434 37.58 197.12 71.36
CA LEU A 434 37.44 198.04 72.49
C LEU A 434 38.82 198.57 72.96
N PHE A 435 39.85 197.71 72.95
CA PHE A 435 41.23 198.11 73.24
C PHE A 435 41.88 198.95 72.11
N THR A 436 41.50 198.74 70.84
CA THR A 436 41.99 199.56 69.72
C THR A 436 41.38 200.97 69.66
N ARG A 437 40.21 201.22 70.26
CA ARG A 437 39.62 202.57 70.37
C ARG A 437 40.14 203.36 71.57
N LEU A 438 40.63 202.71 72.63
CA LEU A 438 41.26 203.38 73.79
C LEU A 438 42.75 203.74 73.57
N ALA A 439 43.44 203.09 72.62
CA ALA A 439 44.84 203.37 72.30
C ALA A 439 45.06 204.47 71.22
N LEU A 440 44.00 204.92 70.53
CA LEU A 440 44.06 205.92 69.44
C LEU A 440 43.87 207.38 69.88
N VAL A 441 43.89 207.68 71.19
CA VAL A 441 43.78 209.06 71.73
C VAL A 441 45.10 209.63 72.29
N SER A 442 46.18 208.84 72.45
CA SER A 442 47.39 209.33 73.13
C SER A 442 48.68 209.53 72.33
N LEU A 443 48.84 209.11 71.05
CA LEU A 443 50.13 209.32 70.37
C LEU A 443 50.06 209.72 68.88
N LYS A 444 49.88 211.03 68.67
CA LYS A 444 50.69 211.83 67.74
C LYS A 444 52.18 211.69 68.12
N LYS A 445 52.98 210.94 67.35
CA LYS A 445 54.25 211.39 66.73
C LYS A 445 55.00 210.25 66.01
N LYS A 446 55.14 210.46 64.70
CA LYS A 446 56.23 210.07 63.77
C LYS A 446 56.43 208.59 63.35
N ALA A 447 56.03 208.39 62.08
CA ALA A 447 56.86 207.95 60.94
C ALA A 447 57.37 206.51 60.82
N GLY A 448 56.97 205.84 59.72
CA GLY A 448 57.94 205.32 58.76
C GLY A 448 57.80 203.87 58.25
N LYS A 449 57.43 203.76 56.96
CA LYS A 449 58.00 202.89 55.89
C LYS A 449 57.83 201.35 55.88
N LYS A 450 57.14 200.94 54.80
CA LYS A 450 57.54 200.02 53.68
C LYS A 450 57.34 198.49 53.78
N LYS A 451 56.57 198.03 52.77
CA LYS A 451 56.70 196.84 51.89
C LYS A 451 56.61 195.45 52.57
N ARG A 452 55.87 194.48 52.03
CA ARG A 452 55.54 194.19 50.62
C ARG A 452 54.22 193.45 50.54
#